data_AF-A0A8C9FPL9-F1
#
_entry.id   AF-A0A8C9FPL9-F1
#
_cell.length_a   1.000
_cell.length_b   1.000
_cell.length_c   1.000
_cell.angle_alpha   90.00
_cell.angle_beta   90.00
_cell.angle_gamma   90.00
#
_symmetry.space_group_name_H-M   'P 1'
#
loop_
_entity.id
_entity.type
_entity.pdbx_description
1 polymer ?
#
loop_
_entity_poly.entity_id
_entity_poly.type
_entity_poly.pdbx_seq_one_letter_code
_entity_poly.pdbx_strand_id
1 'polypeptide(L)' 'FLSVKLTGIAFGDLNPFPLRQIRNRRTYHLEKVRLELNELEAIREDFLRERETCVEKRDLISDDEEDS' A
#
# COMPACT_ATOMS: atom_id res chain seq x y z
N PHE A 1 39.94 -23.03 0.75
CA PHE A 1 40.38 -22.17 1.88
C PHE A 1 40.59 -20.71 1.48
N LEU A 2 41.35 -20.39 0.42
CA LEU A 2 41.51 -19.00 -0.02
C LEU A 2 40.20 -18.36 -0.54
N SER A 3 39.34 -19.09 -1.26
CA SER A 3 38.11 -18.54 -1.83
C SER A 3 37.13 -18.05 -0.75
N VAL A 4 36.89 -18.85 0.29
CA VAL A 4 35.99 -18.50 1.41
C VAL A 4 36.47 -17.26 2.16
N LYS A 5 37.79 -17.11 2.36
CA LYS A 5 38.40 -15.89 2.93
C LYS A 5 38.20 -14.68 2.02
N LEU A 6 38.36 -14.84 0.70
CA LEU A 6 38.16 -13.76 -0.26
C LEU A 6 36.69 -13.30 -0.29
N THR A 7 35.75 -14.25 -0.25
CA THR A 7 34.30 -13.95 -0.18
C THR A 7 33.95 -13.24 1.14
N GLY A 8 34.51 -13.68 2.26
CA GLY A 8 34.31 -13.02 3.56
C GLY A 8 34.83 -11.58 3.58
N ILE A 9 36.02 -11.33 3.03
CA ILE A 9 36.63 -9.99 2.97
C ILE A 9 35.86 -9.09 2.00
N ALA A 10 35.52 -9.57 0.79
CA ALA A 10 34.85 -8.75 -0.23
C ALA A 10 33.41 -8.37 0.14
N PHE A 11 32.66 -9.26 0.81
CA PHE A 11 31.24 -9.04 1.14
C PHE A 11 30.97 -8.72 2.62
N GLY A 12 31.96 -8.90 3.49
CA GLY A 12 31.95 -8.47 4.89
C GLY A 12 32.70 -7.16 5.08
N ASP A 13 34.04 -7.22 5.07
CA ASP A 13 34.93 -6.11 5.47
C ASP A 13 35.03 -4.98 4.43
N LEU A 14 35.01 -5.31 3.14
CA LEU A 14 35.10 -4.36 2.02
C LEU A 14 33.73 -3.99 1.44
N ASN A 15 32.63 -4.42 2.05
CA ASN A 15 31.31 -4.20 1.48
C ASN A 15 30.98 -2.70 1.41
N PRO A 16 30.91 -2.09 0.22
CA PRO A 16 30.63 -0.66 0.09
C PRO A 16 29.19 -0.32 0.49
N PHE A 17 28.32 -1.32 0.68
CA PHE A 17 26.93 -1.16 1.09
C PHE A 17 26.54 -2.23 2.10
N PRO A 18 26.49 -1.91 3.41
CA PRO A 18 26.08 -2.86 4.42
C PRO A 18 24.74 -3.49 4.03
N LEU A 19 24.69 -4.81 3.84
CA LEU A 19 23.46 -5.53 3.43
C LEU A 19 22.26 -5.17 4.33
N ARG A 20 22.55 -4.86 5.60
CA ARG A 20 21.59 -4.31 6.57
C ARG A 20 20.95 -3.01 6.10
N GLN A 21 21.71 -2.04 5.58
CA GLN A 21 21.16 -0.78 5.06
C GLN A 21 20.25 -1.01 3.84
N ILE A 22 20.64 -1.91 2.93
CA ILE A 22 19.81 -2.26 1.77
C ILE A 22 18.50 -2.89 2.23
N ARG A 23 18.55 -3.84 3.16
CA ARG A 23 17.36 -4.47 3.74
C ARG A 23 16.47 -3.45 4.45
N ASN A 24 17.05 -2.58 5.28
CA ASN A 24 16.29 -1.53 5.98
C ASN A 24 15.59 -0.58 5.01
N ARG A 25 16.30 -0.13 3.95
CA ARG A 25 15.69 0.71 2.90
C ARG A 25 14.54 -0.01 2.19
N ARG A 26 14.72 -1.30 1.85
CA ARG A 26 13.66 -2.11 1.24
C ARG A 26 12.44 -2.23 2.15
N THR A 27 12.64 -2.53 3.44
CA THR A 27 11.54 -2.61 4.42
C THR A 27 10.80 -1.28 4.51
N TYR A 28 11.52 -0.17 4.66
CA TYR A 28 10.94 1.18 4.73
C TYR A 28 10.10 1.50 3.49
N HIS A 29 10.64 1.28 2.30
CA HIS A 29 9.91 1.56 1.06
C HIS A 29 8.70 0.66 0.87
N LEU A 30 8.78 -0.63 1.25
CA LEU A 30 7.65 -1.54 1.21
C LEU A 30 6.53 -1.12 2.17
N GLU A 31 6.88 -0.70 3.38
CA GLU A 31 5.91 -0.23 4.37
C GLU A 31 5.22 1.07 3.93
N LYS A 32 5.99 2.00 3.36
CA LYS A 32 5.44 3.22 2.76
C LYS A 32 4.41 2.93 1.67
N VAL A 33 4.74 2.05 0.71
CA VAL A 33 3.81 1.69 -0.38
C VAL A 33 2.55 1.01 0.16
N ARG A 34 2.67 0.16 1.19
CA ARG A 34 1.50 -0.47 1.83
C ARG A 34 0.56 0.55 2.46
N LEU A 35 1.10 1.57 3.12
CA LEU A 35 0.29 2.64 3.70
C LEU A 35 -0.44 3.45 2.63
N GLU A 36 0.27 3.85 1.57
CA GLU A 36 -0.33 4.58 0.44
C GLU A 36 -1.45 3.78 -0.23
N LEU A 37 -1.27 2.47 -0.43
CA LEU A 37 -2.32 1.60 -0.99
C LEU A 37 -3.54 1.52 -0.08
N ASN A 38 -3.34 1.37 1.24
CA ASN A 38 -4.43 1.31 2.20
C ASN A 38 -5.23 2.63 2.24
N GLU A 39 -4.55 3.77 2.17
CA GLU A 39 -5.19 5.09 2.08
C GLU A 39 -6.07 5.19 0.81
N LEU A 40 -5.55 4.76 -0.34
CA LEU A 40 -6.31 4.73 -1.59
C LEU A 40 -7.52 3.79 -1.53
N GLU A 41 -7.39 2.63 -0.89
CA GLU A 41 -8.49 1.69 -0.67
C GLU A 41 -9.57 2.31 0.22
N ALA A 42 -9.20 2.97 1.32
CA ALA A 42 -10.14 3.67 2.19
C ALA A 42 -10.91 4.77 1.44
N ILE A 43 -10.20 5.60 0.66
CA ILE A 43 -10.84 6.64 -0.18
C ILE A 43 -11.82 6.02 -1.18
N ARG A 44 -11.44 4.91 -1.81
CA ARG A 44 -12.30 4.20 -2.77
C ARG A 44 -13.57 3.66 -2.08
N GLU A 45 -13.43 3.07 -0.91
CA GLU A 45 -14.57 2.55 -0.14
C GLU A 45 -15.51 3.67 0.30
N ASP A 46 -14.98 4.78 0.80
CA ASP A 46 -15.78 5.95 1.18
C ASP A 46 -16.54 6.53 0.00
N PHE A 47 -15.89 6.66 -1.16
CA PHE A 47 -16.55 7.11 -2.39
C PHE A 47 -17.67 6.17 -2.83
N LEU A 48 -17.46 4.85 -2.75
CA LEU A 48 -18.50 3.87 -3.10
C LEU A 48 -19.67 3.93 -2.11
N ARG A 49 -19.40 4.03 -0.81
CA ARG A 49 -20.41 4.15 0.25
C ARG A 49 -21.26 5.41 0.09
N GLU A 50 -20.64 6.55 -0.19
CA GLU A 50 -21.36 7.81 -0.46
C GLU A 50 -22.25 7.68 -1.70
N ARG A 51 -21.76 7.02 -2.75
CA ARG A 51 -22.55 6.78 -3.96
C ARG A 51 -23.71 5.83 -3.72
N GLU A 52 -23.48 4.70 -3.04
CA GLU A 52 -24.52 3.73 -2.70
C GLU A 52 -25.61 4.36 -1.83
N THR A 53 -25.24 5.10 -0.79
CA THR A 53 -26.22 5.82 0.05
C THR A 53 -26.94 6.95 -0.68
N CYS A 54 -26.33 7.60 -1.67
CA CYS A 54 -27.03 8.58 -2.50
C CYS A 54 -27.98 7.95 -3.52
N VAL A 55 -27.66 6.76 -4.05
CA VAL A 55 -28.56 5.99 -4.92
C VAL A 55 -29.74 5.46 -4.12
N GLU A 56 -29.51 4.88 -2.94
CA GLU A 56 -30.58 4.40 -2.04
C GLU A 56 -31.52 5.55 -1.63
N LYS A 57 -31.00 6.75 -1.33
CA LYS A 57 -31.85 7.94 -1.07
C LYS A 57 -32.67 8.39 -2.28
N ARG A 58 -32.13 8.27 -3.50
CA ARG A 58 -32.85 8.64 -4.73
C ARG A 58 -33.94 7.62 -5.08
N ASP A 59 -33.65 6.34 -4.89
CA ASP A 59 -34.60 5.27 -5.15
C ASP A 59 -35.77 5.32 -4.15
N LEU A 60 -35.54 5.72 -2.89
CA LEU A 60 -36.58 5.95 -1.89
C LEU A 60 -37.40 7.23 -2.11
N ILE A 61 -36.91 8.19 -2.92
CA ILE A 61 -37.63 9.44 -3.26
C ILE A 61 -38.44 9.27 -4.57
N SER A 62 -38.24 8.19 -5.33
CA SER A 62 -38.82 8.04 -6.67
C SER A 62 -40.24 7.41 -6.71
N ASP A 63 -40.87 7.09 -5.58
CA ASP A 63 -42.13 6.31 -5.54
C ASP A 63 -43.35 7.08 -4.98
N ASP A 64 -43.33 8.42 -4.93
CA ASP A 64 -44.45 9.19 -4.33
C ASP A 64 -44.88 10.43 -5.12
N GLU A 65 -45.15 10.31 -6.42
CA GLU A 65 -45.97 11.30 -7.16
C GLU A 65 -46.68 10.64 -8.36
N GLU A 66 -47.67 9.76 -8.11
CA GLU A 66 -48.63 9.35 -9.15
C GLU A 66 -50.03 9.06 -8.56
N ASP A 67 -50.69 10.05 -7.93
CA ASP A 67 -52.18 10.16 -7.95
C ASP A 67 -52.68 11.56 -7.48
N SER A 68 -53.10 12.43 -8.41
CA SER A 68 -54.16 13.47 -8.28
C SER A 68 -54.42 14.20 -9.59
#